data_AF-A0AAU0UNQ7-F1
#
_entry.id   AF-A0AAU0UNQ7-F1
#
_cell.length_a   1.000
_cell.length_b   1.000
_cell.length_c   1.000
_cell.angle_alpha   90.00
_cell.angle_beta   90.00
_cell.angle_gamma   90.00
#
_symmetry.space_group_name_H-M   'P 1'
#
loop_
_entity.id
_entity.type
_entity.pdbx_description
1 polymer ?
#
loop_
_entity_poly.entity_id
_entity_poly.type
_entity_poly.pdbx_seq_one_letter_code
_entity_poly.pdbx_strand_id
1 'polypeptide(L)'
;MNGPYKELTLSVFEKLISDTDSSILCGNGFSINFDNRLSMNNLGKSLYRAHCTWKAHSNYKIISNAAFKDGLKTNYNGAKKIINRIKSEEDLESFFKYAITLACQIVDDGNVVKWLNDNGFNSNLVFGVSQIDILKEIISQSKTKSVLCVNYEYWSLVVYFVLALSNAPDDVYTLDKTNFFVEAVLTGRQYSSTKQQSNLSGASMISETVINGVTIYLRFLFAINILIDGSGVNITGFSNWGRLNITKINELFSKFDHLLTTNYDLLIENITNRTVRHLHGEYSKNENVVFYQSMSVLLGMNKFDLSTIILGDYFGGKTFFITTAQGCAGKFPNSSVQFYSKILEDIIRKQKPKTIVLFGLCADNDYHIIRDLQVYMGLEKTQNAEIVFCYYDEYAKNGFLDVYEKCITYSSELSDFVRNNIKLSLIDSKERLGKYFISR
;
A
#
# COMPACT_ATOMS: atom_id res chain seq x y z
N MET A 1 8.65 36.03 7.13
CA MET A 1 7.40 35.39 7.58
C MET A 1 7.72 33.93 7.80
N ASN A 2 7.71 33.47 9.06
CA ASN A 2 7.99 32.07 9.37
C ASN A 2 6.78 31.23 8.91
N GLY A 3 7.00 30.27 8.02
CA GLY A 3 5.94 29.36 7.57
C GLY A 3 5.41 28.48 8.71
N PRO A 4 4.35 27.68 8.47
CA PRO A 4 3.74 26.80 9.47
C PRO A 4 4.63 25.61 9.89
N TYR A 5 5.89 25.59 9.46
CA TYR A 5 6.85 24.53 9.72
C TYR A 5 8.24 25.10 10.03
N LYS A 6 9.07 24.28 10.67
CA LYS A 6 10.47 24.60 10.97
C LYS A 6 11.43 23.74 10.13
N GLU A 7 12.36 24.38 9.44
CA GLU A 7 13.44 23.67 8.75
C GLU A 7 14.56 23.31 9.76
N LEU A 8 14.97 22.05 9.82
CA LEU A 8 15.95 21.57 10.79
C LEU A 8 17.37 21.51 10.20
N THR A 9 18.35 21.91 11.01
CA THR A 9 19.75 21.53 10.77
C THR A 9 19.99 20.12 11.30
N LEU A 10 21.08 19.48 10.84
CA LEU A 10 21.45 18.14 11.32
C LEU A 10 21.64 18.09 12.84
N SER A 11 22.32 19.08 13.43
CA SER A 11 22.56 19.11 14.88
C SER A 11 21.28 19.30 15.69
N VAL A 12 20.33 20.10 15.20
CA VAL A 12 19.03 20.29 15.86
C VAL A 12 18.20 19.02 15.74
N PHE A 13 18.22 18.34 14.59
CA PHE A 13 17.55 17.06 14.40
C PHE A 13 18.12 15.97 15.31
N GLU A 14 19.45 15.83 15.37
CA GLU A 14 20.11 14.84 16.23
C GLU A 14 19.79 15.08 17.71
N LYS A 15 19.79 16.35 18.14
CA LYS A 15 19.36 16.71 19.49
C LYS A 15 17.89 16.36 19.73
N LEU A 16 17.01 16.67 18.79
CA LEU A 16 15.57 16.40 18.91
C LEU A 16 15.28 14.91 19.12
N ILE A 17 15.88 14.03 18.30
CA ILE A 17 15.63 12.58 18.39
C ILE A 17 16.31 11.92 19.59
N SER A 18 17.38 12.51 20.13
CA SER A 18 18.06 12.00 21.34
C SER A 18 17.46 12.50 22.65
N ASP A 19 16.90 13.71 22.68
CA ASP A 19 16.35 14.32 23.90
C ASP A 19 14.87 13.96 24.14
N THR A 20 14.23 13.25 23.21
CA THR A 20 12.80 12.94 23.28
C THR A 20 12.52 11.48 22.96
N ASP A 21 11.46 10.94 23.56
CA ASP A 21 10.92 9.63 23.17
C ASP A 21 10.50 9.72 21.69
N SER A 22 11.21 9.00 20.83
CA SER A 22 11.15 9.20 19.39
C SER A 22 10.91 7.91 18.61
N SER A 23 10.07 8.03 17.59
CA SER A 23 9.76 6.93 16.68
C SER A 23 10.17 7.31 15.27
N ILE A 24 10.67 6.35 14.49
CA ILE A 24 10.90 6.53 13.06
C ILE A 24 10.01 5.57 12.26
N LEU A 25 9.34 6.12 11.25
CA LEU A 25 8.59 5.37 10.25
C LEU A 25 9.28 5.50 8.89
N CYS A 26 9.78 4.36 8.39
CA CYS A 26 10.41 4.26 7.09
C CYS A 26 9.41 3.82 6.01
N GLY A 27 9.39 4.53 4.89
CA GLY A 27 8.66 4.14 3.69
C GLY A 27 9.55 3.54 2.60
N ASN A 28 8.98 3.30 1.42
CA ASN A 28 9.70 2.72 0.26
C ASN A 28 10.95 3.52 -0.11
N GLY A 29 10.94 4.84 0.10
CA GLY A 29 12.09 5.71 -0.15
C GLY A 29 13.33 5.32 0.65
N PHE A 30 13.19 4.68 1.81
CA PHE A 30 14.33 4.12 2.55
C PHE A 30 14.94 2.93 1.80
N SER A 31 14.16 1.89 1.51
CA SER A 31 14.63 0.66 0.86
C SER A 31 15.18 0.90 -0.55
N ILE A 32 14.68 1.91 -1.28
CA ILE A 32 15.21 2.32 -2.61
C ILE A 32 16.69 2.72 -2.55
N ASN A 33 17.19 3.24 -1.42
CA ASN A 33 18.62 3.55 -1.27
C ASN A 33 19.50 2.28 -1.33
N PHE A 34 18.96 1.15 -0.87
CA PHE A 34 19.65 -0.13 -0.87
C PHE A 34 19.51 -0.83 -2.22
N ASP A 35 18.39 -0.60 -2.92
CA ASP A 35 18.16 -1.15 -4.25
C ASP A 35 17.17 -0.35 -5.10
N ASN A 36 17.68 0.19 -6.20
CA ASN A 36 16.86 0.97 -7.13
C ASN A 36 15.80 0.11 -7.85
N ARG A 37 15.90 -1.23 -7.83
CA ARG A 37 14.85 -2.12 -8.36
C ARG A 37 13.54 -2.00 -7.60
N LEU A 38 13.58 -1.56 -6.33
CA LEU A 38 12.39 -1.29 -5.52
C LEU A 38 11.68 0.02 -5.89
N SER A 39 12.28 0.86 -6.73
CA SER A 39 11.58 2.06 -7.22
C SER A 39 10.42 1.68 -8.13
N MET A 40 9.33 2.45 -8.10
CA MET A 40 8.16 2.22 -8.98
C MET A 40 8.54 2.10 -10.46
N ASN A 41 9.51 2.89 -10.92
CA ASN A 41 9.94 2.89 -12.32
C ASN A 41 10.67 1.59 -12.74
N ASN A 42 11.23 0.84 -11.78
CA ASN A 42 11.97 -0.38 -12.04
C ASN A 42 11.23 -1.64 -11.62
N LEU A 43 10.37 -1.56 -10.60
CA LEU A 43 9.57 -2.68 -10.12
C LEU A 43 8.76 -3.30 -11.26
N GLY A 44 8.21 -2.48 -12.16
CA GLY A 44 7.47 -2.93 -13.33
C GLY A 44 8.23 -3.85 -14.28
N LYS A 45 9.56 -3.69 -14.39
CA LYS A 45 10.39 -4.38 -15.41
C LYS A 45 10.49 -5.88 -15.18
N SER A 46 10.34 -6.33 -13.94
CA SER A 46 10.47 -7.75 -13.59
C SER A 46 9.13 -8.46 -13.37
N LEU A 47 8.01 -7.78 -13.61
CA LEU A 47 6.68 -8.36 -13.33
C LEU A 47 6.44 -9.68 -14.08
N TYR A 48 7.02 -9.86 -15.27
CA TYR A 48 6.89 -11.13 -15.98
C TYR A 48 7.63 -12.28 -15.31
N ARG A 49 8.81 -12.00 -14.74
CA ARG A 49 9.53 -12.96 -13.91
C ARG A 49 8.68 -13.35 -12.69
N ALA A 50 8.07 -12.38 -12.02
CA ALA A 50 7.16 -12.63 -10.91
C ALA A 50 5.92 -13.44 -11.35
N HIS A 51 5.36 -13.17 -12.53
CA HIS A 51 4.26 -13.96 -13.11
C HIS A 51 4.69 -15.42 -13.34
N CYS A 52 5.87 -15.66 -13.91
CA CYS A 52 6.42 -17.01 -14.10
C CYS A 52 6.64 -17.73 -12.77
N THR A 53 7.19 -17.04 -11.76
CA THR A 53 7.34 -17.58 -10.40
C THR A 53 5.99 -17.90 -9.77
N TRP A 54 4.99 -17.02 -9.90
CA TRP A 54 3.63 -17.28 -9.43
C TRP A 54 3.05 -18.55 -10.04
N LYS A 55 3.16 -18.72 -11.36
CA LYS A 55 2.67 -19.92 -12.05
C LYS A 55 3.27 -21.21 -11.51
N ALA A 56 4.58 -21.23 -11.32
CA ALA A 56 5.33 -22.43 -11.01
C ALA A 56 5.38 -22.74 -9.51
N HIS A 57 5.36 -21.71 -8.66
CA HIS A 57 5.79 -21.83 -7.27
C HIS A 57 4.86 -21.15 -6.25
N SER A 58 3.75 -20.53 -6.67
CA SER A 58 2.77 -20.02 -5.70
C SER A 58 1.90 -21.14 -5.14
N ASN A 59 1.51 -20.97 -3.88
CA ASN A 59 0.54 -21.82 -3.20
C ASN A 59 -0.51 -20.95 -2.52
N TYR A 60 -1.78 -21.23 -2.84
CA TYR A 60 -2.96 -20.53 -2.32
C TYR A 60 -3.87 -21.52 -1.61
N LYS A 61 -4.04 -21.34 -0.31
CA LYS A 61 -4.90 -22.16 0.56
C LYS A 61 -6.03 -21.30 1.11
N ILE A 62 -7.21 -21.89 1.24
CA ILE A 62 -8.35 -21.27 1.91
C ILE A 62 -8.79 -22.17 3.07
N ILE A 63 -8.83 -21.58 4.26
CA ILE A 63 -9.07 -22.24 5.55
C ILE A 63 -10.35 -21.64 6.15
N SER A 64 -11.49 -22.08 5.61
CA SER A 64 -12.84 -21.63 5.98
C SER A 64 -13.85 -22.77 5.88
N ASN A 65 -15.14 -22.48 6.11
CA ASN A 65 -16.23 -23.38 5.74
C ASN A 65 -16.21 -23.72 4.23
N ALA A 66 -16.85 -24.84 3.86
CA ALA A 66 -16.85 -25.39 2.50
C ALA A 66 -17.39 -24.40 1.47
N ALA A 67 -18.51 -23.73 1.73
CA ALA A 67 -19.14 -22.80 0.78
C ALA A 67 -18.22 -21.62 0.43
N PHE A 68 -17.61 -20.98 1.44
CA PHE A 68 -16.69 -19.87 1.23
C PHE A 68 -15.38 -20.33 0.55
N LYS A 69 -14.90 -21.52 0.93
CA LYS A 69 -13.71 -22.14 0.33
C LYS A 69 -13.92 -22.43 -1.15
N ASP A 70 -15.04 -23.04 -1.49
CA ASP A 70 -15.37 -23.37 -2.88
C ASP A 70 -15.62 -22.10 -3.69
N GLY A 71 -16.23 -21.08 -3.09
CA GLY A 71 -16.41 -19.77 -3.70
C GLY A 71 -15.09 -19.09 -4.08
N LEU A 72 -14.17 -18.91 -3.11
CA LEU A 72 -12.87 -18.29 -3.37
C LEU A 72 -12.00 -19.11 -4.32
N LYS A 73 -12.03 -20.45 -4.21
CA LYS A 73 -11.34 -21.33 -5.17
C LYS A 73 -11.87 -21.14 -6.59
N THR A 74 -13.19 -21.06 -6.74
CA THR A 74 -13.84 -20.84 -8.03
C THR A 74 -13.38 -19.52 -8.65
N ASN A 75 -13.40 -18.43 -7.88
CA ASN A 75 -12.92 -17.12 -8.33
C ASN A 75 -11.44 -17.15 -8.74
N TYR A 76 -10.57 -17.67 -7.87
CA TYR A 76 -9.14 -17.72 -8.15
C TYR A 76 -8.80 -18.60 -9.35
N ASN A 77 -9.41 -19.79 -9.45
CA ASN A 77 -9.19 -20.69 -10.59
C ASN A 77 -9.74 -20.12 -11.90
N GLY A 78 -10.87 -19.42 -11.85
CA GLY A 78 -11.44 -18.70 -12.99
C GLY A 78 -10.47 -17.66 -13.55
N ALA A 79 -9.97 -16.76 -12.70
CA ALA A 79 -8.97 -15.78 -13.11
C ALA A 79 -7.66 -16.45 -13.58
N LYS A 80 -7.17 -17.45 -12.83
CA LYS A 80 -5.94 -18.19 -13.16
C LYS A 80 -6.01 -18.84 -14.54
N LYS A 81 -7.16 -19.35 -14.96
CA LYS A 81 -7.37 -19.91 -16.31
C LYS A 81 -7.08 -18.87 -17.40
N ILE A 82 -7.54 -17.64 -17.22
CA ILE A 82 -7.36 -16.54 -18.18
C ILE A 82 -5.94 -16.01 -18.12
N ILE A 83 -5.45 -15.68 -16.92
CA ILE A 83 -4.10 -15.14 -16.68
C ILE A 83 -3.00 -16.09 -17.15
N ASN A 84 -3.22 -17.42 -17.10
CA ASN A 84 -2.24 -18.39 -17.60
C ASN A 84 -1.96 -18.29 -19.11
N ARG A 85 -2.81 -17.58 -19.87
CA ARG A 85 -2.60 -17.30 -21.29
C ARG A 85 -1.44 -16.33 -21.55
N ILE A 86 -1.01 -15.55 -20.57
CA ILE A 86 0.19 -14.68 -20.67
C ILE A 86 1.43 -15.56 -20.81
N LYS A 87 2.14 -15.46 -21.94
CA LYS A 87 3.34 -16.26 -22.29
C LYS A 87 4.60 -15.44 -22.54
N SER A 88 4.51 -14.11 -22.52
CA SER A 88 5.65 -13.21 -22.68
C SER A 88 5.54 -11.93 -21.85
N GLU A 89 6.60 -11.12 -21.85
CA GLU A 89 6.60 -9.78 -21.27
C GLU A 89 5.58 -8.87 -21.97
N GLU A 90 5.48 -8.96 -23.29
CA GLU A 90 4.53 -8.19 -24.11
C GLU A 90 3.07 -8.55 -23.79
N ASP A 91 2.77 -9.83 -23.55
CA ASP A 91 1.44 -10.27 -23.13
C ASP A 91 1.06 -9.67 -21.77
N LEU A 92 2.02 -9.64 -20.83
CA LEU A 92 1.81 -9.08 -19.50
C LEU A 92 1.62 -7.57 -19.57
N GLU A 93 2.46 -6.87 -20.33
CA GLU A 93 2.30 -5.44 -20.55
C GLU A 93 0.95 -5.14 -21.22
N SER A 94 0.54 -5.97 -22.19
CA SER A 94 -0.76 -5.86 -22.84
C SER A 94 -1.92 -6.02 -21.87
N PHE A 95 -1.84 -6.95 -20.91
CA PHE A 95 -2.83 -7.11 -19.85
C PHE A 95 -3.06 -5.80 -19.07
N PHE A 96 -1.99 -5.08 -18.71
CA PHE A 96 -2.10 -3.78 -18.06
C PHE A 96 -2.54 -2.66 -19.02
N LYS A 97 -2.09 -2.66 -20.29
CA LYS A 97 -2.59 -1.72 -21.32
C LYS A 97 -4.11 -1.82 -21.48
N TYR A 98 -4.67 -3.03 -21.51
CA TYR A 98 -6.11 -3.24 -21.58
C TYR A 98 -6.87 -2.69 -20.38
N ALA A 99 -6.28 -2.75 -19.18
CA ALA A 99 -6.81 -2.11 -17.98
C ALA A 99 -6.79 -0.56 -18.09
N ILE A 100 -5.71 0.01 -18.64
CA ILE A 100 -5.62 1.45 -18.91
C ILE A 100 -6.63 1.91 -19.96
N THR A 101 -6.82 1.15 -21.04
CA THR A 101 -7.84 1.46 -22.06
C THR A 101 -9.22 1.58 -21.44
N LEU A 102 -9.58 0.64 -20.55
CA LEU A 102 -10.83 0.71 -19.80
C LEU A 102 -10.87 1.96 -18.90
N ALA A 103 -9.79 2.24 -18.16
CA ALA A 103 -9.73 3.43 -17.30
C ALA A 103 -9.98 4.73 -18.09
N CYS A 104 -9.37 4.88 -19.27
CA CYS A 104 -9.62 6.02 -20.15
C CYS A 104 -11.09 6.10 -20.58
N GLN A 105 -11.69 4.99 -21.03
CA GLN A 105 -13.11 4.96 -21.42
C GLN A 105 -14.04 5.43 -20.28
N ILE A 106 -13.73 5.06 -19.03
CA ILE A 106 -14.52 5.47 -17.87
C ILE A 106 -14.40 6.97 -17.62
N VAL A 107 -13.18 7.51 -17.66
CA VAL A 107 -12.91 8.91 -17.29
C VAL A 107 -13.36 9.87 -18.39
N ASP A 108 -13.26 9.46 -19.66
CA ASP A 108 -13.56 10.30 -20.81
C ASP A 108 -15.08 10.34 -21.14
N ASP A 109 -15.86 9.37 -20.65
CA ASP A 109 -17.31 9.32 -20.84
C ASP A 109 -18.08 9.94 -19.66
N GLY A 110 -18.62 11.15 -19.88
CA GLY A 110 -19.39 11.88 -18.88
C GLY A 110 -20.67 11.17 -18.42
N ASN A 111 -21.30 10.33 -19.25
CA ASN A 111 -22.48 9.56 -18.85
C ASN A 111 -22.10 8.44 -17.89
N VAL A 112 -20.98 7.76 -18.14
CA VAL A 112 -20.42 6.72 -17.26
C VAL A 112 -20.06 7.32 -15.91
N VAL A 113 -19.32 8.44 -15.89
CA VAL A 113 -18.95 9.14 -14.65
C VAL A 113 -20.19 9.55 -13.86
N LYS A 114 -21.19 10.13 -14.53
CA LYS A 114 -22.44 10.51 -13.90
C LYS A 114 -23.15 9.31 -13.28
N TRP A 115 -23.28 8.21 -14.02
CA TRP A 115 -23.91 6.99 -13.52
C TRP A 115 -23.18 6.42 -12.30
N LEU A 116 -21.85 6.40 -12.31
CA LEU A 116 -21.04 5.95 -11.17
C LEU A 116 -21.28 6.82 -9.92
N ASN A 117 -21.40 8.14 -10.08
CA ASN A 117 -21.72 9.05 -8.98
C ASN A 117 -23.15 8.84 -8.46
N ASP A 118 -24.14 8.83 -9.37
CA ASP A 118 -25.57 8.73 -9.03
C ASP A 118 -25.91 7.41 -8.31
N ASN A 119 -25.14 6.34 -8.57
CA ASN A 119 -25.32 5.02 -7.94
C ASN A 119 -24.34 4.76 -6.76
N GLY A 120 -23.56 5.76 -6.34
CA GLY A 120 -22.65 5.63 -5.19
C GLY A 120 -21.47 4.68 -5.42
N PHE A 121 -21.06 4.47 -6.67
CA PHE A 121 -19.87 3.70 -7.04
C PHE A 121 -18.59 4.55 -7.08
N ASN A 122 -18.70 5.88 -6.98
CA ASN A 122 -17.56 6.77 -6.79
C ASN A 122 -17.65 7.44 -5.42
N SER A 123 -16.97 6.86 -4.43
CA SER A 123 -16.91 7.43 -3.08
C SER A 123 -15.80 8.48 -2.98
N ASN A 124 -16.10 9.58 -2.29
CA ASN A 124 -15.13 10.62 -1.97
C ASN A 124 -14.67 10.48 -0.52
N LEU A 125 -13.36 10.47 -0.32
CA LEU A 125 -12.77 10.58 1.02
C LEU A 125 -12.95 12.00 1.53
N VAL A 126 -13.01 12.15 2.85
CA VAL A 126 -13.30 13.42 3.53
C VAL A 126 -12.29 14.53 3.17
N PHE A 127 -11.08 14.16 2.78
CA PHE A 127 -10.02 15.08 2.34
C PHE A 127 -9.94 15.24 0.80
N GLY A 128 -11.00 14.87 0.07
CA GLY A 128 -11.22 15.26 -1.33
C GLY A 128 -10.63 14.33 -2.40
N VAL A 129 -10.25 13.10 -2.04
CA VAL A 129 -9.78 12.09 -3.00
C VAL A 129 -10.91 11.10 -3.31
N SER A 130 -11.27 10.96 -4.58
CA SER A 130 -12.26 9.99 -5.04
C SER A 130 -11.63 8.77 -5.73
N GLN A 131 -12.43 7.73 -5.95
CA GLN A 131 -12.02 6.58 -6.76
C GLN A 131 -11.73 7.00 -8.22
N ILE A 132 -12.48 7.95 -8.76
CA ILE A 132 -12.21 8.51 -10.10
C ILE A 132 -10.90 9.31 -10.14
N ASP A 133 -10.52 9.99 -9.06
CA ASP A 133 -9.25 10.72 -9.03
C ASP A 133 -8.06 9.77 -9.06
N ILE A 134 -8.16 8.61 -8.39
CA ILE A 134 -7.15 7.55 -8.50
C ILE A 134 -7.11 6.97 -9.92
N LEU A 135 -8.25 6.78 -10.60
CA LEU A 135 -8.25 6.37 -12.03
C LEU A 135 -7.52 7.38 -12.92
N LYS A 136 -7.76 8.69 -12.71
CA LYS A 136 -7.04 9.74 -13.45
C LYS A 136 -5.54 9.69 -13.19
N GLU A 137 -5.14 9.40 -11.96
CA GLU A 137 -3.73 9.24 -11.61
C GLU A 137 -3.10 8.01 -12.28
N ILE A 138 -3.80 6.87 -12.32
CA ILE A 138 -3.38 5.68 -13.08
C ILE A 138 -3.13 6.04 -14.56
N ILE A 139 -4.07 6.76 -15.18
CA ILE A 139 -3.96 7.20 -16.58
C ILE A 139 -2.75 8.15 -16.74
N SER A 140 -2.61 9.14 -15.86
CA SER A 140 -1.51 10.11 -15.86
C SER A 140 -0.14 9.42 -15.77
N GLN A 141 0.03 8.51 -14.80
CA GLN A 141 1.27 7.74 -14.61
C GLN A 141 1.58 6.86 -15.83
N SER A 142 0.57 6.24 -16.43
CA SER A 142 0.75 5.42 -17.62
C SER A 142 1.22 6.24 -18.83
N LYS A 143 0.69 7.46 -19.01
CA LYS A 143 1.02 8.37 -20.12
C LYS A 143 2.39 9.02 -19.97
N THR A 144 2.74 9.43 -18.75
CA THR A 144 4.00 10.12 -18.46
C THR A 144 5.20 9.19 -18.37
N LYS A 145 4.97 7.91 -18.04
CA LYS A 145 6.01 6.90 -17.88
C LYS A 145 5.71 5.68 -18.75
N SER A 146 5.08 4.68 -18.17
CA SER A 146 4.71 3.41 -18.80
C SER A 146 3.62 2.76 -17.96
N VAL A 147 2.82 1.89 -18.57
CA VAL A 147 1.78 1.11 -17.87
C VAL A 147 2.36 0.29 -16.72
N LEU A 148 3.61 -0.18 -16.84
CA LEU A 148 4.26 -0.98 -15.79
C LEU A 148 4.83 -0.11 -14.65
N CYS A 149 4.82 1.22 -14.80
CA CYS A 149 5.30 2.17 -13.79
C CYS A 149 4.15 2.81 -12.99
N VAL A 150 2.90 2.39 -13.24
CA VAL A 150 1.74 2.80 -12.44
C VAL A 150 1.89 2.25 -11.03
N ASN A 151 1.45 3.02 -10.04
CA ASN A 151 1.44 2.59 -8.63
C ASN A 151 0.70 1.26 -8.49
N TYR A 152 1.43 0.25 -8.01
CA TYR A 152 0.93 -1.12 -7.92
C TYR A 152 -0.24 -1.27 -6.95
N GLU A 153 -0.40 -0.35 -6.01
CA GLU A 153 -1.52 -0.35 -5.06
C GLU A 153 -2.86 -0.01 -5.73
N TYR A 154 -2.87 0.63 -6.91
CA TYR A 154 -4.10 1.12 -7.52
C TYR A 154 -4.81 0.11 -8.43
N TRP A 155 -4.16 -1.00 -8.79
CA TRP A 155 -4.73 -1.93 -9.78
C TRP A 155 -6.02 -2.63 -9.32
N SER A 156 -6.21 -2.82 -8.00
CA SER A 156 -7.47 -3.33 -7.45
C SER A 156 -8.65 -2.42 -7.77
N LEU A 157 -8.42 -1.12 -7.94
CA LEU A 157 -9.46 -0.17 -8.25
C LEU A 157 -9.97 -0.34 -9.69
N VAL A 158 -9.10 -0.71 -10.64
CA VAL A 158 -9.56 -1.01 -12.01
C VAL A 158 -10.42 -2.28 -12.02
N VAL A 159 -10.08 -3.28 -11.20
CA VAL A 159 -10.95 -4.46 -10.98
C VAL A 159 -12.31 -4.03 -10.44
N TYR A 160 -12.34 -3.15 -9.43
CA TYR A 160 -13.57 -2.60 -8.87
C TYR A 160 -14.47 -1.97 -9.93
N PHE A 161 -13.92 -1.15 -10.83
CA PHE A 161 -14.71 -0.51 -11.88
C PHE A 161 -15.25 -1.49 -12.94
N VAL A 162 -14.50 -2.53 -13.30
CA VAL A 162 -15.05 -3.62 -14.14
C VAL A 162 -16.27 -4.24 -13.47
N LEU A 163 -16.19 -4.50 -12.16
CA LEU A 163 -17.28 -5.11 -11.41
C LEU A 163 -18.49 -4.20 -11.29
N ALA A 164 -18.29 -2.90 -11.01
CA ALA A 164 -19.36 -1.92 -10.95
C ALA A 164 -20.07 -1.80 -12.30
N LEU A 165 -19.32 -1.60 -13.39
CA LEU A 165 -19.85 -1.39 -14.74
C LEU A 165 -20.45 -2.66 -15.36
N SER A 166 -20.14 -3.85 -14.84
CA SER A 166 -20.85 -5.07 -15.23
C SER A 166 -22.35 -5.06 -14.86
N ASN A 167 -22.79 -4.09 -14.04
CA ASN A 167 -24.20 -3.88 -13.68
C ASN A 167 -24.76 -2.57 -14.28
N ALA A 168 -24.00 -1.87 -15.13
CA ALA A 168 -24.50 -0.71 -15.83
C ALA A 168 -25.53 -1.12 -16.90
N PRO A 169 -26.60 -0.35 -17.10
CA PRO A 169 -27.47 -0.51 -18.26
C PRO A 169 -26.72 -0.37 -19.58
N ASP A 170 -27.12 -1.11 -20.62
CA ASP A 170 -26.44 -1.11 -21.93
C ASP A 170 -26.45 0.28 -22.60
N ASP A 171 -27.46 1.12 -22.32
CA ASP A 171 -27.55 2.50 -22.78
C ASP A 171 -26.60 3.46 -22.05
N VAL A 172 -26.08 3.06 -20.88
CA VAL A 172 -25.04 3.78 -20.14
C VAL A 172 -23.66 3.32 -20.57
N TYR A 173 -23.41 2.00 -20.55
CA TYR A 173 -22.11 1.44 -20.87
C TYR A 173 -22.20 -0.05 -21.22
N THR A 174 -21.69 -0.42 -22.39
CA THR A 174 -21.50 -1.83 -22.76
C THR A 174 -20.06 -2.26 -22.49
N LEU A 175 -19.88 -3.12 -21.50
CA LEU A 175 -18.56 -3.64 -21.13
C LEU A 175 -18.01 -4.58 -22.22
N ASP A 176 -16.85 -4.25 -22.78
CA ASP A 176 -16.16 -5.06 -23.78
C ASP A 176 -15.61 -6.37 -23.16
N LYS A 177 -16.33 -7.47 -23.37
CA LYS A 177 -15.95 -8.80 -22.87
C LYS A 177 -14.79 -9.44 -23.66
N THR A 178 -14.38 -8.84 -24.77
CA THR A 178 -13.21 -9.29 -25.55
C THR A 178 -11.90 -8.68 -25.03
N ASN A 179 -11.97 -7.60 -24.26
CA ASN A 179 -10.83 -7.05 -23.53
C ASN A 179 -10.29 -8.10 -22.54
N PHE A 180 -9.01 -8.44 -22.68
CA PHE A 180 -8.38 -9.52 -21.91
C PHE A 180 -8.39 -9.31 -20.39
N PHE A 181 -8.21 -8.06 -19.94
CA PHE A 181 -8.28 -7.72 -18.52
C PHE A 181 -9.72 -7.89 -17.98
N VAL A 182 -10.69 -7.38 -18.73
CA VAL A 182 -12.12 -7.51 -18.40
C VAL A 182 -12.55 -8.97 -18.34
N GLU A 183 -12.18 -9.79 -19.34
CA GLU A 183 -12.46 -11.23 -19.37
C GLU A 183 -11.92 -11.92 -18.11
N ALA A 184 -10.68 -11.60 -17.71
CA ALA A 184 -10.06 -12.16 -16.52
C ALA A 184 -10.83 -11.79 -15.25
N VAL A 185 -11.24 -10.52 -15.11
CA VAL A 185 -11.98 -10.05 -13.93
C VAL A 185 -13.36 -10.68 -13.85
N LEU A 186 -14.10 -10.73 -14.95
CA LEU A 186 -15.44 -11.34 -14.99
C LEU A 186 -15.39 -12.84 -14.72
N THR A 187 -14.42 -13.55 -15.30
CA THR A 187 -14.19 -14.98 -15.02
C THR A 187 -13.72 -15.20 -13.57
N GLY A 188 -13.02 -14.22 -13.00
CA GLY A 188 -12.60 -14.17 -11.60
C GLY A 188 -13.69 -13.87 -10.58
N ARG A 189 -14.95 -13.66 -11.00
CA ARG A 189 -16.15 -13.39 -10.17
C ARG A 189 -17.27 -14.42 -10.40
N GLN A 190 -16.92 -15.68 -10.65
CA GLN A 190 -17.92 -16.74 -10.83
C GLN A 190 -18.74 -16.96 -9.53
N TYR A 191 -18.07 -16.92 -8.39
CA TYR A 191 -18.67 -16.80 -7.07
C TYR A 191 -18.82 -15.33 -6.68
N SER A 192 -19.99 -14.98 -6.17
CA SER A 192 -20.32 -13.63 -5.74
C SER A 192 -21.14 -13.71 -4.46
N SER A 193 -20.73 -12.95 -3.46
CA SER A 193 -21.41 -12.80 -2.17
C SER A 193 -22.63 -11.89 -2.28
N THR A 194 -22.73 -11.09 -3.35
CA THR A 194 -23.77 -10.08 -3.54
C THR A 194 -24.85 -10.48 -4.56
N LYS A 195 -24.77 -11.66 -5.17
CA LYS A 195 -25.76 -12.15 -6.17
C LYS A 195 -27.21 -12.19 -5.66
N GLN A 196 -27.43 -12.15 -4.35
CA GLN A 196 -28.76 -12.16 -3.72
C GLN A 196 -29.22 -10.78 -3.22
N GLN A 197 -28.43 -9.72 -3.41
CA GLN A 197 -28.78 -8.38 -2.93
C GLN A 197 -29.58 -7.62 -3.99
N SER A 198 -30.71 -7.05 -3.59
CA SER A 198 -31.58 -6.24 -4.46
C SER A 198 -30.96 -4.88 -4.82
N ASN A 199 -30.11 -4.33 -3.94
CA ASN A 199 -29.43 -3.06 -4.16
C ASN A 199 -27.91 -3.25 -4.05
N LEU A 200 -27.21 -3.08 -5.17
CA LEU A 200 -25.74 -3.04 -5.20
C LEU A 200 -25.26 -1.68 -4.71
N SER A 201 -24.15 -1.65 -3.97
CA SER A 201 -23.54 -0.42 -3.45
C SER A 201 -22.03 -0.44 -3.69
N GLY A 202 -21.37 0.72 -3.58
CA GLY A 202 -19.90 0.78 -3.61
C GLY A 202 -19.25 -0.16 -2.58
N ALA A 203 -19.79 -0.24 -1.36
CA ALA A 203 -19.30 -1.15 -0.33
C ALA A 203 -19.40 -2.64 -0.73
N SER A 204 -20.51 -3.02 -1.37
CA SER A 204 -20.68 -4.41 -1.86
C SER A 204 -19.72 -4.71 -3.02
N MET A 205 -19.45 -3.74 -3.89
CA MET A 205 -18.45 -3.87 -4.96
C MET A 205 -17.02 -3.95 -4.43
N ILE A 206 -16.68 -3.24 -3.37
CA ILE A 206 -15.38 -3.39 -2.69
C ILE A 206 -15.21 -4.82 -2.16
N SER A 207 -16.25 -5.38 -1.52
CA SER A 207 -16.24 -6.77 -1.07
C SER A 207 -15.99 -7.75 -2.21
N GLU A 208 -16.72 -7.60 -3.31
CA GLU A 208 -16.57 -8.43 -4.52
C GLU A 208 -15.17 -8.30 -5.14
N THR A 209 -14.59 -7.11 -5.10
CA THR A 209 -13.23 -6.83 -5.59
C THR A 209 -12.19 -7.57 -4.77
N VAL A 210 -12.32 -7.58 -3.44
CA VAL A 210 -11.38 -8.24 -2.53
C VAL A 210 -11.35 -9.76 -2.71
N ILE A 211 -12.50 -10.37 -3.02
CA ILE A 211 -12.62 -11.82 -3.26
C ILE A 211 -12.44 -12.21 -4.73
N ASN A 212 -12.18 -11.25 -5.62
CA ASN A 212 -12.00 -11.49 -7.05
C ASN A 212 -10.66 -12.21 -7.31
N GLY A 213 -10.68 -13.18 -8.23
CA GLY A 213 -9.48 -13.94 -8.57
C GLY A 213 -8.34 -13.11 -9.15
N VAL A 214 -8.62 -12.03 -9.91
CA VAL A 214 -7.59 -11.12 -10.44
C VAL A 214 -6.97 -10.31 -9.32
N THR A 215 -7.75 -9.81 -8.36
CA THR A 215 -7.21 -9.11 -7.18
C THR A 215 -6.27 -10.01 -6.37
N ILE A 216 -6.66 -11.28 -6.14
CA ILE A 216 -5.80 -12.26 -5.47
C ILE A 216 -4.51 -12.51 -6.27
N TYR A 217 -4.59 -12.59 -7.60
CA TYR A 217 -3.42 -12.70 -8.47
C TYR A 217 -2.51 -11.46 -8.38
N LEU A 218 -3.06 -10.24 -8.42
CA LEU A 218 -2.28 -9.01 -8.32
C LEU A 218 -1.53 -8.93 -6.98
N ARG A 219 -2.17 -9.36 -5.88
CA ARG A 219 -1.50 -9.49 -4.58
C ARG A 219 -0.29 -10.44 -4.65
N PHE A 220 -0.45 -11.61 -5.26
CA PHE A 220 0.68 -12.52 -5.49
C PHE A 220 1.76 -11.88 -6.36
N LEU A 221 1.36 -11.29 -7.49
CA LEU A 221 2.27 -10.75 -8.49
C LEU A 221 3.21 -9.72 -7.86
N PHE A 222 2.67 -8.70 -7.21
CA PHE A 222 3.49 -7.62 -6.64
C PHE A 222 4.27 -8.06 -5.40
N ALA A 223 3.69 -8.88 -4.51
CA ALA A 223 4.41 -9.41 -3.36
C ALA A 223 5.60 -10.29 -3.80
N ILE A 224 5.40 -11.16 -4.80
CA ILE A 224 6.50 -11.97 -5.36
C ILE A 224 7.54 -11.07 -6.01
N ASN A 225 7.11 -10.09 -6.80
CA ASN A 225 8.02 -9.18 -7.52
C ASN A 225 8.94 -8.40 -6.57
N ILE A 226 8.37 -7.82 -5.51
CA ILE A 226 9.14 -7.13 -4.46
C ILE A 226 10.08 -8.11 -3.76
N LEU A 227 9.65 -9.35 -3.49
CA LEU A 227 10.49 -10.35 -2.84
C LEU A 227 11.69 -10.79 -3.70
N ILE A 228 11.46 -11.07 -4.99
CA ILE A 228 12.50 -11.63 -5.89
C ILE A 228 13.52 -10.59 -6.37
N ASP A 229 13.10 -9.33 -6.57
CA ASP A 229 13.98 -8.28 -7.09
C ASP A 229 14.44 -7.32 -6.01
N GLY A 230 13.70 -7.21 -4.92
CA GLY A 230 14.03 -6.37 -3.79
C GLY A 230 14.79 -7.07 -2.69
N SER A 231 15.33 -8.27 -2.92
CA SER A 231 16.11 -9.01 -1.91
C SER A 231 15.46 -9.05 -0.53
N GLY A 232 14.11 -9.01 -0.46
CA GLY A 232 13.37 -8.49 0.70
C GLY A 232 13.58 -9.23 2.02
N VAL A 233 14.23 -10.40 1.97
CA VAL A 233 14.63 -11.18 3.14
C VAL A 233 16.14 -11.46 3.20
N ASN A 234 16.88 -11.29 2.09
CA ASN A 234 18.34 -11.46 2.06
C ASN A 234 19.03 -10.14 1.73
N ILE A 235 19.31 -9.35 2.78
CA ILE A 235 19.88 -8.01 2.67
C ILE A 235 21.23 -7.92 1.95
N THR A 236 22.04 -8.99 1.98
CA THR A 236 23.33 -9.01 1.26
C THR A 236 23.17 -9.05 -0.26
N GLY A 237 21.96 -9.37 -0.75
CA GLY A 237 21.63 -9.30 -2.17
C GLY A 237 21.29 -7.89 -2.66
N PHE A 238 21.22 -6.89 -1.78
CA PHE A 238 20.94 -5.51 -2.17
C PHE A 238 22.13 -4.88 -2.90
N SER A 239 21.86 -4.32 -4.09
CA SER A 239 22.90 -3.84 -5.00
C SER A 239 23.80 -2.73 -4.43
N ASN A 240 23.29 -1.91 -3.51
CA ASN A 240 24.06 -0.85 -2.85
C ASN A 240 24.56 -1.21 -1.44
N TRP A 241 24.32 -2.42 -0.93
CA TRP A 241 24.68 -2.80 0.45
C TRP A 241 26.13 -2.45 0.81
N GLY A 242 27.08 -2.85 -0.04
CA GLY A 242 28.52 -2.60 0.18
C GLY A 242 28.97 -1.15 0.03
N ARG A 243 28.11 -0.25 -0.47
CA ARG A 243 28.39 1.19 -0.60
C ARG A 243 27.87 2.00 0.58
N LEU A 244 26.95 1.42 1.35
CA LEU A 244 26.28 2.11 2.45
C LEU A 244 27.05 1.92 3.76
N ASN A 245 27.12 2.97 4.57
CA ASN A 245 27.69 2.89 5.91
C ASN A 245 26.67 2.30 6.88
N ILE A 246 26.52 0.98 6.86
CA ILE A 246 25.54 0.26 7.69
C ILE A 246 25.72 0.56 9.19
N THR A 247 26.97 0.73 9.65
CA THR A 247 27.27 1.11 11.04
C THR A 247 26.66 2.46 11.39
N LYS A 248 26.87 3.50 10.57
CA LYS A 248 26.27 4.83 10.80
C LYS A 248 24.75 4.83 10.66
N ILE A 249 24.21 4.06 9.73
CA ILE A 249 22.76 3.89 9.61
C ILE A 249 22.22 3.28 10.90
N ASN A 250 22.86 2.23 11.44
CA ASN A 250 22.48 1.63 12.72
C ASN A 250 22.64 2.62 13.90
N GLU A 251 23.70 3.43 13.92
CA GLU A 251 23.88 4.52 14.92
C GLU A 251 22.77 5.58 14.86
N LEU A 252 22.22 5.85 13.68
CA LEU A 252 21.04 6.70 13.56
C LEU A 252 19.80 6.00 14.12
N PHE A 253 19.55 4.75 13.73
CA PHE A 253 18.39 3.99 14.19
C PHE A 253 18.41 3.70 15.69
N SER A 254 19.59 3.61 16.32
CA SER A 254 19.72 3.40 17.77
C SER A 254 19.24 4.58 18.60
N LYS A 255 19.08 5.77 18.00
CA LYS A 255 18.54 6.97 18.67
C LYS A 255 17.02 6.96 18.80
N PHE A 256 16.32 6.06 18.11
CA PHE A 256 14.86 5.94 18.16
C PHE A 256 14.42 4.82 19.08
N ASP A 257 13.39 5.04 19.87
CA ASP A 257 12.79 4.03 20.76
C ASP A 257 12.00 2.98 19.98
N HIS A 258 11.34 3.42 18.90
CA HIS A 258 10.49 2.57 18.08
C HIS A 258 10.83 2.69 16.60
N LEU A 259 10.92 1.52 15.96
CA LEU A 259 11.18 1.37 14.54
C LEU A 259 9.91 0.86 13.86
N LEU A 260 9.44 1.59 12.85
CA LEU A 260 8.28 1.24 12.07
C LEU A 260 8.62 1.26 10.58
N THR A 261 7.91 0.48 9.79
CA THR A 261 8.03 0.49 8.33
C THR A 261 6.70 0.25 7.64
N THR A 262 6.50 0.87 6.48
CA THR A 262 5.42 0.50 5.54
C THR A 262 5.83 -0.60 4.58
N ASN A 263 7.11 -0.97 4.56
CA ASN A 263 7.68 -1.91 3.60
C ASN A 263 7.50 -3.35 4.11
N TYR A 264 7.52 -4.30 3.19
CA TYR A 264 7.37 -5.73 3.51
C TYR A 264 8.71 -6.41 3.80
N ASP A 265 9.82 -5.76 3.43
CA ASP A 265 11.18 -6.27 3.58
C ASP A 265 11.68 -6.21 5.04
N LEU A 266 12.60 -7.11 5.40
CA LEU A 266 13.17 -7.19 6.74
C LEU A 266 14.48 -6.37 6.87
N LEU A 267 14.62 -5.29 6.08
CA LEU A 267 15.89 -4.56 5.97
C LEU A 267 16.30 -3.92 7.30
N ILE A 268 15.37 -3.26 7.99
CA ILE A 268 15.66 -2.49 9.20
C ILE A 268 16.02 -3.45 10.35
N GLU A 269 15.35 -4.58 10.46
CA GLU A 269 15.64 -5.65 11.41
C GLU A 269 17.05 -6.18 11.20
N ASN A 270 17.43 -6.44 9.96
CA ASN A 270 18.76 -6.98 9.65
C ASN A 270 19.88 -5.94 9.84
N ILE A 271 19.59 -4.64 9.73
CA ILE A 271 20.56 -3.57 10.05
C ILE A 271 20.73 -3.42 11.56
N THR A 272 19.63 -3.48 12.32
CA THR A 272 19.59 -3.03 13.72
C THR A 272 19.58 -4.16 14.74
N ASN A 273 19.22 -5.39 14.33
CA ASN A 273 18.83 -6.50 15.20
C ASN A 273 17.74 -6.13 16.22
N ARG A 274 16.85 -5.19 15.88
CA ARG A 274 15.73 -4.76 16.72
C ARG A 274 14.41 -5.19 16.10
N THR A 275 13.38 -5.29 16.95
CA THR A 275 12.01 -5.49 16.50
C THR A 275 11.52 -4.24 15.76
N VAL A 276 10.95 -4.43 14.59
CA VAL A 276 10.32 -3.38 13.78
C VAL A 276 8.83 -3.68 13.67
N ARG A 277 8.01 -2.64 13.62
CA ARG A 277 6.57 -2.75 13.43
C ARG A 277 6.21 -2.49 11.97
N HIS A 278 5.73 -3.53 11.28
CA HIS A 278 5.26 -3.44 9.91
C HIS A 278 3.80 -2.97 9.83
N LEU A 279 3.57 -1.84 9.18
CA LEU A 279 2.22 -1.27 9.02
C LEU A 279 1.41 -1.95 7.91
N HIS A 280 2.07 -2.48 6.87
CA HIS A 280 1.41 -3.14 5.73
C HIS A 280 1.69 -4.65 5.65
N GLY A 281 2.18 -5.25 6.73
CA GLY A 281 2.59 -6.66 6.77
C GLY A 281 4.05 -6.89 6.38
N GLU A 282 4.47 -8.15 6.41
CA GLU A 282 5.88 -8.56 6.28
C GLU A 282 6.01 -9.91 5.57
N TYR A 283 7.18 -10.20 5.01
CA TYR A 283 7.53 -11.56 4.60
C TYR A 283 7.82 -12.43 5.83
N SER A 284 7.22 -13.61 5.90
CA SER A 284 7.47 -14.57 6.99
C SER A 284 7.88 -15.94 6.48
N LYS A 285 8.58 -16.72 7.32
CA LYS A 285 8.79 -18.16 7.10
C LYS A 285 7.63 -18.99 7.65
N ASN A 286 6.89 -18.44 8.60
CA ASN A 286 5.76 -19.09 9.24
C ASN A 286 4.51 -18.87 8.40
N GLU A 287 3.67 -19.90 8.27
CA GLU A 287 2.40 -19.80 7.55
C GLU A 287 1.42 -18.95 8.37
N ASN A 288 0.90 -17.89 7.74
CA ASN A 288 -0.17 -17.08 8.30
C ASN A 288 -1.45 -17.31 7.52
N VAL A 289 -2.58 -17.03 8.16
CA VAL A 289 -3.89 -17.09 7.52
C VAL A 289 -4.57 -15.76 7.75
N VAL A 290 -4.86 -15.02 6.69
CA VAL A 290 -5.47 -13.70 6.75
C VAL A 290 -6.73 -13.68 5.91
N PHE A 291 -7.85 -13.32 6.54
CA PHE A 291 -9.17 -13.42 5.92
C PHE A 291 -9.41 -14.82 5.35
N TYR A 292 -9.06 -15.85 6.14
CA TYR A 292 -9.12 -17.27 5.79
C TYR A 292 -8.23 -17.70 4.62
N GLN A 293 -7.33 -16.84 4.14
CA GLN A 293 -6.46 -17.08 3.00
C GLN A 293 -5.01 -17.21 3.46
N SER A 294 -4.33 -18.25 2.97
CA SER A 294 -2.90 -18.46 3.15
C SER A 294 -2.24 -18.42 1.77
N MET A 295 -1.35 -17.45 1.60
CA MET A 295 -0.62 -17.15 0.37
C MET A 295 0.86 -17.38 0.61
N SER A 296 1.50 -18.20 -0.23
CA SER A 296 2.93 -18.45 -0.11
C SER A 296 3.58 -18.65 -1.48
N VAL A 297 4.90 -18.46 -1.52
CA VAL A 297 5.73 -18.74 -2.69
C VAL A 297 6.97 -19.54 -2.28
N LEU A 298 7.35 -20.51 -3.12
CA LEU A 298 8.59 -21.27 -2.96
C LEU A 298 9.69 -20.64 -3.82
N LEU A 299 10.80 -20.23 -3.20
CA LEU A 299 11.98 -19.72 -3.88
C LEU A 299 13.19 -20.58 -3.49
N GLY A 300 13.65 -21.42 -4.41
CA GLY A 300 14.63 -22.46 -4.10
C GLY A 300 14.07 -23.45 -3.08
N MET A 301 14.79 -23.69 -1.98
CA MET A 301 14.32 -24.55 -0.88
C MET A 301 13.48 -23.81 0.17
N ASN A 302 13.28 -22.49 0.00
CA ASN A 302 12.69 -21.63 1.00
C ASN A 302 11.23 -21.30 0.65
N LYS A 303 10.30 -21.62 1.55
CA LYS A 303 8.93 -21.11 1.50
C LYS A 303 8.88 -19.74 2.17
N PHE A 304 8.18 -18.79 1.54
CA PHE A 304 7.86 -17.49 2.10
C PHE A 304 6.35 -17.31 2.14
N ASP A 305 5.83 -16.92 3.29
CA ASP A 305 4.45 -16.50 3.50
C ASP A 305 4.28 -15.03 3.08
N LEU A 306 3.16 -14.77 2.41
CA LEU A 306 2.78 -13.49 1.84
C LEU A 306 1.42 -13.02 2.39
N SER A 307 0.85 -13.74 3.36
CA SER A 307 -0.57 -13.64 3.70
C SER A 307 -0.90 -12.33 4.41
N THR A 308 0.04 -11.83 5.21
CA THR A 308 -0.08 -10.57 5.98
C THR A 308 0.16 -9.33 5.13
N ILE A 309 0.70 -9.47 3.92
CA ILE A 309 0.98 -8.37 3.01
C ILE A 309 -0.33 -7.73 2.54
N ILE A 310 -0.47 -6.45 2.86
CA ILE A 310 -1.57 -5.58 2.48
C ILE A 310 -1.12 -4.81 1.24
N LEU A 311 -1.77 -5.13 0.12
CA LEU A 311 -1.62 -4.46 -1.17
C LEU A 311 -3.00 -3.96 -1.61
N GLY A 312 -3.06 -2.71 -2.05
CA GLY A 312 -4.29 -2.09 -2.53
C GLY A 312 -4.42 -0.65 -2.04
N ASP A 313 -5.32 0.08 -2.69
CA ASP A 313 -5.68 1.44 -2.33
C ASP A 313 -6.41 1.51 -0.97
N TYR A 314 -6.68 2.74 -0.53
CA TYR A 314 -7.35 2.99 0.74
C TYR A 314 -8.78 2.45 0.80
N PHE A 315 -9.56 2.50 -0.28
CA PHE A 315 -10.97 2.09 -0.27
C PHE A 315 -11.12 0.57 -0.10
N GLY A 316 -10.27 -0.21 -0.78
CA GLY A 316 -10.35 -1.67 -0.75
C GLY A 316 -9.35 -2.32 0.20
N GLY A 317 -8.08 -2.23 -0.14
CA GLY A 317 -7.00 -3.00 0.51
C GLY A 317 -6.72 -2.55 1.93
N LYS A 318 -6.54 -1.24 2.15
CA LYS A 318 -6.07 -0.69 3.44
C LYS A 318 -7.19 -0.43 4.46
N THR A 319 -8.46 -0.49 4.06
CA THR A 319 -9.61 -0.38 4.98
C THR A 319 -10.44 -1.67 4.99
N PHE A 320 -11.25 -1.91 3.95
CA PHE A 320 -12.23 -2.98 3.91
C PHE A 320 -11.62 -4.37 4.17
N PHE A 321 -10.56 -4.74 3.45
CA PHE A 321 -9.94 -6.06 3.60
C PHE A 321 -9.46 -6.28 5.04
N ILE A 322 -8.81 -5.29 5.63
CA ILE A 322 -8.29 -5.40 7.00
C ILE A 322 -9.43 -5.47 8.02
N THR A 323 -10.43 -4.59 7.94
CA THR A 323 -11.60 -4.61 8.84
C THR A 323 -12.31 -5.96 8.79
N THR A 324 -12.47 -6.51 7.58
CA THR A 324 -13.09 -7.82 7.40
C THR A 324 -12.21 -8.94 7.96
N ALA A 325 -10.90 -8.89 7.72
CA ALA A 325 -9.95 -9.85 8.27
C ALA A 325 -9.99 -9.89 9.80
N GLN A 326 -10.12 -8.72 10.46
CA GLN A 326 -10.28 -8.61 11.91
C GLN A 326 -11.61 -9.18 12.41
N GLY A 327 -12.72 -8.88 11.73
CA GLY A 327 -14.04 -9.47 12.07
C GLY A 327 -14.11 -10.99 11.91
N CYS A 328 -13.14 -11.57 11.21
CA CYS A 328 -12.97 -13.01 11.02
C CYS A 328 -12.05 -13.67 12.06
N ALA A 329 -11.39 -12.90 12.93
CA ALA A 329 -10.53 -13.44 13.98
C ALA A 329 -11.31 -14.41 14.88
N GLY A 330 -10.71 -15.58 15.15
CA GLY A 330 -11.26 -16.59 16.07
C GLY A 330 -12.35 -17.51 15.52
N LYS A 331 -12.85 -17.32 14.28
CA LYS A 331 -13.89 -18.20 13.69
C LYS A 331 -13.32 -19.48 13.04
N PHE A 332 -12.19 -19.34 12.35
CA PHE A 332 -11.35 -20.41 11.81
C PHE A 332 -9.89 -20.05 12.13
N PRO A 333 -8.89 -20.91 11.87
CA PRO A 333 -7.48 -20.52 11.97
C PRO A 333 -7.25 -19.27 11.12
N ASN A 334 -7.18 -18.11 11.76
CA ASN A 334 -7.04 -16.81 11.13
C ASN A 334 -6.11 -16.00 12.04
N SER A 335 -4.89 -15.79 11.56
CA SER A 335 -3.88 -14.94 12.20
C SER A 335 -4.47 -13.55 12.43
N SER A 336 -4.17 -12.96 13.58
CA SER A 336 -4.51 -11.56 13.81
C SER A 336 -3.67 -10.70 12.87
N VAL A 337 -4.31 -9.99 11.94
CA VAL A 337 -3.69 -8.85 11.27
C VAL A 337 -4.04 -7.61 12.07
N GLN A 338 -3.01 -6.94 12.58
CA GLN A 338 -3.20 -5.65 13.21
C GLN A 338 -3.40 -4.61 12.12
N PHE A 339 -4.49 -3.84 12.24
CA PHE A 339 -4.72 -2.69 11.39
C PHE A 339 -3.59 -1.69 11.64
N TYR A 340 -3.07 -1.06 10.58
CA TYR A 340 -1.96 -0.10 10.70
C TYR A 340 -2.28 0.97 11.77
N SER A 341 -3.52 1.47 11.78
CA SER A 341 -4.02 2.43 12.77
C SER A 341 -3.98 1.88 14.19
N LYS A 342 -4.20 0.57 14.41
CA LYS A 342 -4.07 -0.03 15.74
C LYS A 342 -2.63 -0.12 16.20
N ILE A 343 -1.70 -0.37 15.27
CA ILE A 343 -0.25 -0.32 15.56
C ILE A 343 0.14 1.11 15.95
N LEU A 344 -0.30 2.11 15.17
CA LEU A 344 -0.04 3.53 15.45
C LEU A 344 -0.68 3.98 16.77
N GLU A 345 -1.93 3.59 17.01
CA GLU A 345 -2.64 3.86 18.25
C GLU A 345 -1.88 3.27 19.44
N ASP A 346 -1.45 2.00 19.37
CA ASP A 346 -0.73 1.35 20.45
C ASP A 346 0.62 2.06 20.73
N ILE A 347 1.34 2.48 19.70
CA ILE A 347 2.59 3.25 19.85
C ILE A 347 2.30 4.62 20.47
N ILE A 348 1.33 5.36 19.95
CA ILE A 348 1.04 6.72 20.43
C ILE A 348 0.42 6.71 21.84
N ARG A 349 -0.53 5.81 22.11
CA ARG A 349 -1.21 5.73 23.42
C ARG A 349 -0.32 5.16 24.51
N LYS A 350 0.35 4.03 24.23
CA LYS A 350 1.07 3.28 25.26
C LYS A 350 2.47 3.82 25.47
N GLN A 351 3.13 4.26 24.40
CA GLN A 351 4.54 4.66 24.43
C GLN A 351 4.71 6.18 24.37
N LYS A 352 3.69 6.93 23.92
CA LYS A 352 3.64 8.40 23.94
C LYS A 352 4.90 9.10 23.38
N PRO A 353 5.38 8.69 22.19
CA PRO A 353 6.48 9.38 21.54
C PRO A 353 6.12 10.85 21.33
N LYS A 354 7.06 11.73 21.66
CA LYS A 354 6.92 13.17 21.42
C LYS A 354 7.31 13.51 19.99
N THR A 355 8.28 12.78 19.43
CA THR A 355 8.78 13.03 18.08
C THR A 355 8.50 11.82 17.18
N ILE A 356 7.87 12.05 16.03
CA ILE A 356 7.67 11.02 15.00
C ILE A 356 8.36 11.48 13.72
N VAL A 357 9.37 10.73 13.29
CA VAL A 357 10.15 10.98 12.09
C VAL A 357 9.63 10.13 10.94
N LEU A 358 9.27 10.77 9.83
CA LEU A 358 8.80 10.14 8.60
C LEU A 358 9.93 10.17 7.57
N PHE A 359 10.47 9.00 7.21
CA PHE A 359 11.59 8.89 6.28
C PHE A 359 11.20 8.08 5.03
N GLY A 360 11.25 8.71 3.85
CA GLY A 360 10.99 8.00 2.59
C GLY A 360 9.53 7.54 2.40
N LEU A 361 8.58 8.18 3.09
CA LEU A 361 7.14 7.93 2.96
C LEU A 361 6.60 8.64 1.71
N CYS A 362 5.65 8.03 1.01
CA CYS A 362 4.95 8.67 -0.11
C CYS A 362 3.64 9.28 0.39
N ALA A 363 3.59 10.59 0.61
CA ALA A 363 2.44 11.25 1.23
C ALA A 363 1.11 10.95 0.51
N ASP A 364 1.11 10.91 -0.83
CA ASP A 364 -0.08 10.65 -1.64
C ASP A 364 -0.62 9.21 -1.51
N ASN A 365 0.24 8.25 -1.14
CA ASN A 365 -0.16 6.85 -0.93
C ASN A 365 -0.44 6.55 0.54
N ASP A 366 0.27 7.24 1.43
CA ASP A 366 0.34 6.96 2.85
C ASP A 366 -0.33 8.07 3.70
N TYR A 367 -1.19 8.88 3.09
CA TYR A 367 -1.94 9.96 3.77
C TYR A 367 -2.74 9.45 4.97
N HIS A 368 -3.20 8.20 4.92
CA HIS A 368 -3.99 7.58 5.99
C HIS A 368 -3.15 7.37 7.25
N ILE A 369 -1.85 7.11 7.10
CA ILE A 369 -0.89 7.09 8.20
C ILE A 369 -0.69 8.50 8.74
N ILE A 370 -0.47 9.49 7.87
CA ILE A 370 -0.30 10.91 8.28
C ILE A 370 -1.52 11.39 9.08
N ARG A 371 -2.73 11.08 8.59
CA ARG A 371 -4.00 11.40 9.23
C ARG A 371 -4.10 10.75 10.61
N ASP A 372 -3.83 9.45 10.71
CA ASP A 372 -3.96 8.72 11.98
C ASP A 372 -2.93 9.18 13.02
N LEU A 373 -1.72 9.57 12.60
CA LEU A 373 -0.75 10.21 13.48
C LEU A 373 -1.31 11.51 14.09
N GLN A 374 -1.87 12.41 13.27
CA GLN A 374 -2.48 13.66 13.74
C GLN A 374 -3.63 13.39 14.72
N VAL A 375 -4.53 12.44 14.37
CA VAL A 375 -5.68 12.07 15.20
C VAL A 375 -5.24 11.53 16.54
N TYR A 376 -4.36 10.52 16.56
CA TYR A 376 -3.98 9.87 17.81
C TYR A 376 -3.16 10.80 18.71
N MET A 377 -2.24 11.59 18.16
CA MET A 377 -1.51 12.59 18.95
C MET A 377 -2.46 13.65 19.52
N GLY A 378 -3.49 14.04 18.77
CA GLY A 378 -4.51 14.99 19.22
C GLY A 378 -5.43 14.44 20.30
N LEU A 379 -5.94 13.22 20.13
CA LEU A 379 -6.79 12.55 21.11
C LEU A 379 -6.07 12.29 22.44
N GLU A 380 -4.79 11.93 22.39
CA GLU A 380 -3.96 11.74 23.59
C GLU A 380 -3.44 13.06 24.19
N LYS A 381 -3.72 14.19 23.54
CA LYS A 381 -3.25 15.53 23.93
C LYS A 381 -1.74 15.56 24.19
N THR A 382 -0.98 14.87 23.34
CA THR A 382 0.48 14.71 23.49
C THR A 382 1.14 16.08 23.54
N GLN A 383 1.71 16.41 24.70
CA GLN A 383 2.35 17.70 24.93
C GLN A 383 3.69 17.78 24.19
N ASN A 384 3.94 18.90 23.51
CA ASN A 384 5.15 19.12 22.71
C ASN A 384 5.36 18.07 21.61
N ALA A 385 4.27 17.59 21.01
CA ALA A 385 4.30 16.70 19.87
C ALA A 385 5.00 17.36 18.66
N GLU A 386 5.83 16.60 17.94
CA GLU A 386 6.52 17.03 16.74
C GLU A 386 6.53 15.93 15.67
N ILE A 387 6.08 16.25 14.47
CA ILE A 387 6.21 15.40 13.28
C ILE A 387 7.34 15.97 12.43
N VAL A 388 8.35 15.15 12.15
CA VAL A 388 9.48 15.52 11.29
C VAL A 388 9.36 14.79 9.97
N PHE A 389 9.26 15.51 8.85
CA PHE A 389 9.27 14.92 7.52
C PHE A 389 10.63 15.07 6.85
N CYS A 390 11.24 13.94 6.50
CA CYS A 390 12.51 13.88 5.79
C CYS A 390 12.25 13.88 4.27
N TYR A 391 12.31 15.06 3.64
CA TYR A 391 12.05 15.21 2.21
C TYR A 391 13.32 14.96 1.38
N TYR A 392 13.16 14.45 0.15
CA TYR A 392 14.28 14.20 -0.76
C TYR A 392 14.55 15.39 -1.69
N ASP A 393 13.49 16.06 -2.11
CA ASP A 393 13.50 17.23 -2.99
C ASP A 393 12.29 18.15 -2.68
N GLU A 394 12.24 19.30 -3.34
CA GLU A 394 11.16 20.29 -3.17
C GLU A 394 9.80 19.77 -3.63
N TYR A 395 9.74 18.81 -4.57
CA TYR A 395 8.48 18.21 -4.99
C TYR A 395 7.88 17.37 -3.85
N ALA A 396 8.68 16.49 -3.25
CA ALA A 396 8.27 15.69 -2.10
C ALA A 396 7.89 16.55 -0.89
N LYS A 397 8.64 17.65 -0.67
CA LYS A 397 8.36 18.63 0.38
C LYS A 397 6.99 19.28 0.22
N ASN A 398 6.72 19.85 -0.96
CA ASN A 398 5.48 20.57 -1.23
C ASN A 398 4.28 19.61 -1.25
N GLY A 399 4.43 18.42 -1.85
CA GLY A 399 3.39 17.39 -1.82
C GLY A 399 3.03 16.96 -0.41
N PHE A 400 4.03 16.75 0.46
CA PHE A 400 3.77 16.42 1.86
C PHE A 400 3.04 17.53 2.60
N LEU A 401 3.43 18.80 2.43
CA LEU A 401 2.77 19.93 3.10
C LEU A 401 1.30 20.06 2.68
N ASP A 402 1.01 19.88 1.40
CA ASP A 402 -0.36 19.89 0.86
C ASP A 402 -1.20 18.73 1.45
N VAL A 403 -0.68 17.50 1.43
CA VAL A 403 -1.36 16.34 2.03
C VAL A 403 -1.55 16.51 3.54
N TYR A 404 -0.55 17.01 4.25
CA TYR A 404 -0.61 17.21 5.70
C TYR A 404 -1.77 18.12 6.09
N GLU A 405 -1.95 19.24 5.39
CA GLU A 405 -3.05 20.19 5.66
C GLU A 405 -4.39 19.62 5.21
N LYS A 406 -4.47 18.98 4.02
CA LYS A 406 -5.70 18.35 3.52
C LYS A 406 -6.21 17.25 4.45
N CYS A 407 -5.34 16.56 5.17
CA CYS A 407 -5.72 15.58 6.18
C CYS A 407 -6.48 16.22 7.38
N ILE A 408 -6.35 17.53 7.63
CA ILE A 408 -6.97 18.22 8.77
C ILE A 408 -8.42 18.59 8.45
N THR A 409 -9.27 17.58 8.43
CA THR A 409 -10.72 17.67 8.15
C THR A 409 -11.55 17.11 9.31
N TYR A 410 -11.10 17.38 10.55
CA TYR A 410 -11.71 16.86 11.77
C TYR A 410 -12.75 17.83 12.36
N SER A 411 -13.23 17.57 13.58
CA SER A 411 -13.92 18.59 14.36
C SER A 411 -13.04 19.84 14.52
N SER A 412 -13.67 21.00 14.77
CA SER A 412 -12.94 22.26 15.01
C SER A 412 -11.92 22.10 16.13
N GLU A 413 -12.32 21.51 17.25
CA GLU A 413 -11.44 21.27 18.40
C GLU A 413 -10.20 20.44 18.04
N LEU A 414 -10.35 19.30 17.36
CA LEU A 414 -9.22 18.46 17.00
C LEU A 414 -8.33 19.13 15.94
N SER A 415 -8.95 19.83 14.98
CA SER A 415 -8.22 20.56 13.94
C SER A 415 -7.38 21.69 14.54
N ASP A 416 -7.95 22.46 15.46
CA ASP A 416 -7.25 23.52 16.19
C ASP A 416 -6.16 22.95 17.08
N PHE A 417 -6.38 21.79 17.70
CA PHE A 417 -5.33 21.13 18.47
C PHE A 417 -4.15 20.76 17.57
N VAL A 418 -4.40 20.07 16.46
CA VAL A 418 -3.36 19.62 15.52
C VAL A 418 -2.54 20.80 15.03
N ARG A 419 -3.19 21.87 14.53
CA ARG A 419 -2.49 23.05 13.98
C ARG A 419 -1.67 23.81 15.01
N ASN A 420 -2.13 23.88 16.27
CA ASN A 420 -1.51 24.72 17.28
C ASN A 420 -0.55 23.98 18.23
N ASN A 421 -0.66 22.65 18.36
CA ASN A 421 0.06 21.88 19.37
C ASN A 421 0.98 20.80 18.80
N ILE A 422 0.74 20.34 17.56
CA ILE A 422 1.64 19.41 16.89
C ILE A 422 2.57 20.23 16.00
N LYS A 423 3.84 20.32 16.38
CA LYS A 423 4.85 21.01 15.58
C LYS A 423 5.13 20.21 14.31
N LEU A 424 5.27 20.92 13.21
CA LEU A 424 5.75 20.34 11.96
C LEU A 424 7.17 20.82 11.67
N SER A 425 8.06 19.87 11.46
CA SER A 425 9.46 20.12 11.12
C SER A 425 9.85 19.38 9.85
N LEU A 426 10.74 19.97 9.06
CA LEU A 426 11.22 19.42 7.80
C LEU A 426 12.73 19.30 7.84
N ILE A 427 13.28 18.26 7.22
CA ILE A 427 14.71 18.10 7.02
C ILE A 427 15.03 17.51 5.66
N ASP A 428 16.02 18.09 4.99
CA ASP A 428 16.58 17.57 3.74
C ASP A 428 17.30 16.24 4.00
N SER A 429 16.67 15.15 3.56
CA SER A 429 17.20 13.80 3.70
C SER A 429 18.41 13.54 2.81
N LYS A 430 18.49 14.19 1.65
CA LYS A 430 19.55 13.97 0.65
C LYS A 430 20.86 14.61 1.09
N GLU A 431 20.84 15.88 1.47
CA GLU A 431 22.05 16.64 1.82
C GLU A 431 22.43 16.51 3.29
N ARG A 432 21.44 16.44 4.20
CA ARG A 432 21.70 16.40 5.65
C ARG A 432 21.83 14.98 6.14
N LEU A 433 20.80 14.15 5.93
CA LEU A 433 20.78 12.77 6.41
C LEU A 433 21.62 11.82 5.54
N GLY A 434 21.86 12.16 4.27
CA GLY A 434 22.74 11.40 3.37
C GLY A 434 24.15 11.14 3.91
N LYS A 435 24.62 11.96 4.87
CA LYS A 435 25.88 11.76 5.59
C LYS A 435 25.95 10.47 6.41
N TYR A 436 24.80 9.92 6.80
CA TYR A 436 24.70 8.62 7.45
C TYR A 436 24.81 7.47 6.46
N PHE A 437 24.44 7.69 5.20
CA PHE A 437 24.31 6.62 4.21
C PHE A 437 25.60 6.37 3.43
N ILE A 438 26.32 7.40 3.02
CA ILE A 438 27.53 7.25 2.19
C ILE A 438 28.75 7.64 3.02
N SER A 439 29.72 6.73 3.17
CA SER A 439 31.04 7.08 3.70
C SER A 439 31.75 7.97 2.67
N ARG A 440 32.05 9.22 3.04
CA ARG A 440 33.14 9.95 2.39
C ARG A 440 34.48 9.45 2.89
#